data_AF-A0A1F2Z1X3-F1
#
_entry.id   AF-A0A1F2Z1X3-F1
#
_cell.length_a   1.000
_cell.length_b   1.000
_cell.length_c   1.000
_cell.angle_alpha   90.00
_cell.angle_beta   90.00
_cell.angle_gamma   90.00
#
_symmetry.space_group_name_H-M   'P 1'
#
loop_
_entity.id
_entity.type
_entity.pdbx_description
1 polymer ?
#
loop_
_entity_poly.entity_id
_entity_poly.type
_entity_poly.pdbx_seq_one_letter_code
_entity_poly.pdbx_strand_id
1 'polypeptide(L)'
;MHNMIKIEFWRTLGFGLLHTLFSIFVLFSSIWLCFALWIQAPLGWLVSRIFIGIWIAFALSILGIYITQSFFGRRLDIILYLLGFLLALSWYFSLDARQDRDWQPEVAKILHYEKQGDHVILHNVRNFTWHPDGSYTEHWDTRSFDLNQITGVNIITSYWMGPQIAHTLVSFDFTNTAPLTFSIEIRKEKNEEFSAIGGFFRKYELSLVASDEHDIVYTRSNIRQEQVYFFPIRLGQAESKALFVEYLHKADELAKHPKWYNTLTSNCTTLVFDMVQAVSHDALPTDYR
;
A
#
# COMPACT_ATOMS: atom_id res chain seq x y z
N MET A 1 39.89 37.10 -25.52
CA MET A 1 40.24 36.25 -24.36
C MET A 1 39.16 36.18 -23.29
N HIS A 2 38.62 37.28 -22.78
CA HIS A 2 37.68 37.26 -21.64
C HIS A 2 36.35 36.51 -21.90
N ASN A 3 35.79 36.57 -23.11
CA ASN A 3 34.59 35.80 -23.48
C ASN A 3 34.84 34.30 -23.67
N MET A 4 36.04 33.88 -24.09
CA MET A 4 36.38 32.46 -24.24
C MET A 4 36.51 31.77 -22.88
N ILE A 5 37.15 32.42 -21.91
CA ILE A 5 37.31 31.90 -20.54
C ILE A 5 35.95 31.73 -19.85
N LYS A 6 35.01 32.68 -20.04
CA LYS A 6 33.65 32.54 -19.54
C LYS A 6 32.91 31.35 -20.17
N ILE A 7 33.00 31.17 -21.50
CA ILE A 7 32.35 30.06 -22.19
C ILE A 7 32.91 28.70 -21.73
N GLU A 8 34.22 28.57 -21.55
CA GLU A 8 34.84 27.35 -21.02
C GLU A 8 34.46 27.08 -19.56
N PHE A 9 34.39 28.11 -18.72
CA PHE A 9 33.93 28.00 -17.33
C PHE A 9 32.48 27.51 -17.26
N TRP A 10 31.56 28.13 -18.01
CA TRP A 10 30.14 27.71 -18.04
C TRP A 10 29.95 26.31 -18.62
N ARG A 11 30.75 25.92 -19.63
CA ARG A 11 30.75 24.54 -20.15
C ARG A 11 31.24 23.54 -19.11
N THR A 12 32.34 23.82 -18.43
CA THR A 12 32.92 22.94 -17.40
C THR A 12 31.97 22.78 -16.21
N LEU A 13 31.36 23.88 -15.76
CA LEU A 13 30.33 23.87 -14.71
C LEU A 13 29.11 23.05 -15.14
N GLY A 14 28.64 23.23 -16.38
CA GLY A 14 27.53 22.46 -16.94
C GLY A 14 27.81 20.95 -17.02
N PHE A 15 29.02 20.55 -17.46
CA PHE A 15 29.43 19.15 -17.49
C PHE A 15 29.55 18.54 -16.09
N GLY A 16 30.06 19.29 -15.11
CA GLY A 16 30.14 18.85 -13.71
C GLY A 16 28.76 18.67 -13.07
N LEU A 17 27.83 19.59 -13.33
CA LEU A 17 26.45 19.48 -12.86
C LEU A 17 25.75 18.27 -13.50
N LEU A 18 25.86 18.09 -14.82
CA LEU A 18 25.26 16.98 -15.54
C LEU A 18 25.80 15.62 -15.04
N HIS A 19 27.11 15.52 -14.81
CA HIS A 19 27.72 14.31 -14.27
C HIS A 19 27.23 14.01 -12.84
N THR A 20 27.09 15.04 -12.01
CA THR A 20 26.57 14.91 -10.65
C THR A 20 25.11 14.44 -10.66
N LEU A 21 24.26 15.09 -11.48
CA LEU A 21 22.86 14.69 -11.65
C LEU A 21 22.73 13.26 -12.18
N PHE A 22 23.55 12.88 -13.15
CA PHE A 22 23.57 11.52 -13.67
C PHE A 22 24.02 10.50 -12.61
N SER A 23 25.02 10.83 -11.80
CA SER A 23 25.49 9.96 -10.72
C SER A 23 24.43 9.77 -9.64
N ILE A 24 23.73 10.86 -9.26
CA ILE A 24 22.58 10.82 -8.35
C ILE A 24 21.47 9.95 -8.95
N PHE A 25 21.16 10.13 -10.24
CA PHE A 25 20.19 9.31 -10.94
C PHE A 25 20.56 7.83 -10.83
N VAL A 26 21.77 7.44 -11.27
CA VAL A 26 22.26 6.05 -11.21
C VAL A 26 22.18 5.47 -9.81
N LEU A 27 22.51 6.25 -8.78
CA LEU A 27 22.42 5.82 -7.39
C LEU A 27 20.98 5.48 -7.00
N PHE A 28 20.04 6.44 -7.16
CA PHE A 28 18.65 6.24 -6.74
C PHE A 28 17.91 5.22 -7.61
N SER A 29 18.11 5.23 -8.93
CA SER A 29 17.50 4.24 -9.82
C SER A 29 18.01 2.82 -9.55
N SER A 30 19.30 2.66 -9.22
CA SER A 30 19.85 1.35 -8.86
C SER A 30 19.34 0.88 -7.51
N ILE A 31 19.27 1.75 -6.50
CA ILE A 31 18.69 1.43 -5.20
C ILE A 31 17.24 0.96 -5.37
N TRP A 32 16.43 1.73 -6.10
CA TRP A 32 15.04 1.39 -6.38
C TRP A 32 14.91 0.05 -7.09
N LEU A 33 15.70 -0.20 -8.14
CA LEU A 33 15.65 -1.45 -8.89
C LEU A 33 16.07 -2.65 -8.03
N CYS A 34 17.10 -2.49 -7.19
CA CYS A 34 17.55 -3.55 -6.30
C CYS A 34 16.45 -3.94 -5.30
N PHE A 35 15.75 -2.95 -4.73
CA PHE A 35 14.60 -3.21 -3.87
C PHE A 35 13.44 -3.87 -4.63
N ALA A 36 13.11 -3.38 -5.83
CA ALA A 36 12.06 -3.96 -6.66
C ALA A 36 12.33 -5.45 -6.98
N LEU A 37 13.56 -5.79 -7.39
CA LEU A 37 13.98 -7.17 -7.65
C LEU A 37 14.02 -8.02 -6.38
N TRP A 38 14.43 -7.46 -5.26
CA TRP A 38 14.50 -8.19 -3.99
C TRP A 38 13.11 -8.56 -3.48
N ILE A 39 12.16 -7.63 -3.60
CA ILE A 39 10.79 -7.80 -3.13
C ILE A 39 9.95 -8.68 -4.06
N GLN A 40 9.96 -8.40 -5.36
CA GLN A 40 9.18 -9.15 -6.35
C GLN A 40 9.79 -10.52 -6.66
N ALA A 41 11.12 -10.62 -6.60
CA ALA A 41 11.88 -11.83 -6.93
C ALA A 41 11.35 -12.57 -8.20
N PRO A 42 11.17 -11.88 -9.34
CA PRO A 42 10.40 -12.39 -10.50
C PRO A 42 10.99 -13.65 -11.13
N LEU A 43 12.28 -13.89 -10.95
CA LEU A 43 13.01 -15.05 -11.48
C LEU A 43 13.33 -16.08 -10.38
N GLY A 44 12.67 -15.97 -9.22
CA GLY A 44 12.95 -16.74 -8.03
C GLY A 44 14.02 -16.11 -7.13
N TRP A 45 14.13 -16.66 -5.92
CA TRP A 45 14.92 -16.09 -4.82
C TRP A 45 16.41 -15.94 -5.13
N LEU A 46 17.02 -16.97 -5.75
CA LEU A 46 18.46 -17.01 -6.01
C LEU A 46 18.84 -16.15 -7.23
N VAL A 47 18.13 -16.36 -8.35
CA VAL A 47 18.43 -15.67 -9.61
C VAL A 47 18.25 -14.16 -9.46
N SER A 48 17.18 -13.71 -8.79
CA SER A 48 16.96 -12.28 -8.56
C SER A 48 18.09 -11.64 -7.74
N ARG A 49 18.67 -12.35 -6.76
CA ARG A 49 19.83 -11.87 -5.98
C ARG A 49 21.12 -11.81 -6.79
N ILE A 50 21.33 -12.76 -7.70
CA ILE A 50 22.46 -12.73 -8.63
C ILE A 50 22.34 -11.50 -9.54
N PHE A 51 21.15 -11.23 -10.09
CA PHE A 51 20.90 -10.02 -10.89
C PHE A 51 21.13 -8.74 -10.10
N ILE A 52 20.71 -8.67 -8.83
CA ILE A 52 21.01 -7.54 -7.94
C ILE A 52 22.52 -7.35 -7.81
N GLY A 53 23.29 -8.42 -7.55
CA GLY A 53 24.74 -8.36 -7.45
C GLY A 53 25.42 -7.86 -8.73
N ILE A 54 25.00 -8.38 -9.89
CA ILE A 54 25.48 -7.95 -11.21
C ILE A 54 25.15 -6.47 -11.45
N TRP A 55 23.92 -6.05 -11.15
CA TRP A 55 23.48 -4.66 -11.33
C TRP A 55 24.25 -3.69 -10.44
N ILE A 56 24.48 -4.04 -9.17
CA ILE A 56 25.27 -3.23 -8.23
C ILE A 56 26.71 -3.08 -8.75
N ALA A 57 27.35 -4.18 -9.17
CA ALA A 57 28.70 -4.12 -9.72
C ALA A 57 28.77 -3.23 -10.97
N PHE A 58 27.76 -3.33 -11.85
CA PHE A 58 27.66 -2.49 -13.05
C PHE A 58 27.43 -1.01 -12.73
N ALA A 59 26.54 -0.70 -11.78
CA ALA A 59 26.28 0.66 -11.32
C ALA A 59 27.53 1.30 -10.66
N LEU A 60 28.27 0.55 -9.85
CA LEU A 60 29.52 1.00 -9.23
C LEU A 60 30.62 1.25 -10.26
N SER A 61 30.66 0.46 -11.33
CA SER A 61 31.55 0.70 -12.48
C SER A 61 31.24 2.03 -13.17
N ILE A 62 29.96 2.32 -13.42
CA ILE A 62 29.51 3.59 -14.05
C ILE A 62 29.84 4.81 -13.18
N LEU A 63 29.67 4.67 -11.86
CA LEU A 63 30.03 5.70 -10.88
C LEU A 63 31.55 5.89 -10.72
N GLY A 64 32.38 5.01 -11.32
CA GLY A 64 33.84 5.10 -11.30
C GLY A 64 34.46 4.65 -9.97
N ILE A 65 33.72 3.91 -9.14
CA ILE A 65 34.15 3.50 -7.79
C ILE A 65 35.02 2.23 -7.83
N TYR A 66 34.81 1.34 -8.80
CA TYR A 66 35.48 0.03 -8.79
C TYR A 66 36.29 -0.34 -10.04
N ILE A 67 36.13 0.36 -11.18
CA ILE A 67 36.82 -0.01 -12.42
C ILE A 67 37.24 1.26 -13.17
N THR A 68 38.51 1.64 -13.06
CA THR A 68 39.04 2.83 -13.74
C THR A 68 39.21 2.64 -15.24
N GLN A 69 39.34 1.43 -15.78
CA GLN A 69 39.35 1.07 -17.21
C GLN A 69 39.09 -0.44 -17.32
N SER A 70 38.35 -0.97 -18.33
CA SER A 70 38.82 -2.16 -19.12
C SER A 70 37.82 -2.87 -20.07
N PHE A 71 36.48 -2.74 -20.04
CA PHE A 71 35.64 -3.65 -20.87
C PHE A 71 34.87 -3.01 -22.04
N PHE A 72 34.21 -1.87 -21.86
CA PHE A 72 33.47 -1.18 -22.91
C PHE A 72 33.76 0.33 -22.87
N GLY A 73 33.48 1.05 -23.95
CA GLY A 73 33.61 2.51 -23.95
C GLY A 73 32.56 3.14 -23.04
N ARG A 74 32.93 4.19 -22.28
CA ARG A 74 32.04 4.87 -21.30
C ARG A 74 30.66 5.26 -21.85
N ARG A 75 30.54 5.52 -23.16
CA ARG A 75 29.26 5.80 -23.83
C ARG A 75 28.37 4.55 -23.94
N LEU A 76 28.95 3.39 -24.25
CA LEU A 76 28.22 2.14 -24.36
C LEU A 76 27.71 1.69 -23.00
N ASP A 77 28.50 1.81 -21.94
CA ASP A 77 28.04 1.48 -20.56
C ASP A 77 26.84 2.31 -20.13
N ILE A 78 26.84 3.62 -20.44
CA ILE A 78 25.70 4.51 -20.16
C ILE A 78 24.47 4.06 -20.94
N ILE A 79 24.62 3.73 -22.24
CA ILE A 79 23.50 3.25 -23.07
C ILE A 79 22.95 1.94 -22.53
N LEU A 80 23.81 0.99 -22.17
CA LEU A 80 23.42 -0.30 -21.61
C LEU A 80 22.70 -0.15 -20.28
N TYR A 81 23.16 0.77 -19.42
CA TYR A 81 22.49 1.08 -18.15
C TYR A 81 21.10 1.66 -18.37
N LEU A 82 20.98 2.68 -19.22
CA LEU A 82 19.70 3.31 -19.51
C LEU A 82 18.72 2.32 -20.14
N LEU A 83 19.19 1.46 -21.05
CA LEU A 83 18.38 0.42 -21.67
C LEU A 83 17.94 -0.63 -20.64
N GLY A 84 18.87 -1.12 -19.80
CA GLY A 84 18.55 -2.07 -18.73
C GLY A 84 17.55 -1.50 -17.73
N PHE A 85 17.71 -0.23 -17.37
CA PHE A 85 16.78 0.46 -16.47
C PHE A 85 15.42 0.69 -17.13
N LEU A 86 15.37 1.04 -18.41
CA LEU A 86 14.12 1.15 -19.17
C LEU A 86 13.37 -0.19 -19.22
N LEU A 87 14.06 -1.29 -19.47
CA LEU A 87 13.48 -2.63 -19.43
C LEU A 87 12.94 -2.98 -18.04
N ALA A 88 13.68 -2.62 -16.99
CA ALA A 88 13.24 -2.81 -15.61
C ALA A 88 11.99 -1.98 -15.27
N LEU A 89 11.92 -0.73 -15.74
CA LEU A 89 10.71 0.10 -15.61
C LEU A 89 9.54 -0.54 -16.35
N SER A 90 9.74 -0.95 -17.60
CA SER A 90 8.70 -1.60 -18.40
C SER A 90 8.16 -2.84 -17.70
N TRP A 91 9.04 -3.70 -17.17
CA TRP A 91 8.66 -4.88 -16.39
C TRP A 91 7.87 -4.51 -15.13
N TYR A 92 8.39 -3.57 -14.34
CA TYR A 92 7.77 -3.20 -13.07
C TYR A 92 6.38 -2.58 -13.28
N PHE A 93 6.23 -1.74 -14.29
CA PHE A 93 4.95 -1.10 -14.60
C PHE A 93 3.96 -2.04 -15.30
N SER A 94 4.42 -3.12 -15.93
CA SER A 94 3.56 -4.18 -16.47
C SER A 94 3.03 -5.16 -15.41
N LEU A 95 3.39 -5.01 -14.13
CA LEU A 95 2.83 -5.83 -13.06
C LEU A 95 1.38 -5.42 -12.79
N ASP A 96 0.45 -6.30 -13.11
CA ASP A 96 -0.99 -6.11 -12.90
C ASP A 96 -1.42 -6.55 -11.50
N ALA A 97 -2.16 -5.68 -10.83
CA ALA A 97 -2.89 -6.05 -9.62
C ALA A 97 -4.03 -6.98 -10.00
N ARG A 98 -4.27 -8.02 -9.18
CA ARG A 98 -5.26 -9.05 -9.49
C ARG A 98 -6.22 -9.27 -8.34
N GLN A 99 -7.43 -9.74 -8.64
CA GLN A 99 -8.40 -10.19 -7.63
C GLN A 99 -8.49 -11.71 -7.50
N ASP A 100 -7.87 -12.45 -8.43
CA ASP A 100 -8.03 -13.88 -8.67
C ASP A 100 -6.75 -14.67 -8.36
N ARG A 101 -6.14 -14.44 -7.19
CA ARG A 101 -5.02 -15.24 -6.67
C ARG A 101 -5.45 -16.14 -5.53
N ASP A 102 -4.54 -17.01 -5.08
CA ASP A 102 -4.76 -17.82 -3.90
C ASP A 102 -4.43 -17.01 -2.63
N TRP A 103 -5.45 -16.33 -2.14
CA TRP A 103 -5.34 -15.39 -1.02
C TRP A 103 -5.32 -16.09 0.34
N GLN A 104 -4.73 -15.42 1.34
CA GLN A 104 -4.89 -15.82 2.73
C GLN A 104 -6.37 -15.73 3.15
N PRO A 105 -6.84 -16.65 4.01
CA PRO A 105 -8.21 -16.69 4.47
C PRO A 105 -8.77 -15.34 4.92
N GLU A 106 -8.01 -14.57 5.70
CA GLU A 106 -8.40 -13.27 6.25
C GLU A 106 -8.84 -12.23 5.19
N VAL A 107 -8.40 -12.39 3.94
CA VAL A 107 -8.64 -11.47 2.82
C VAL A 107 -9.08 -12.22 1.55
N ALA A 108 -9.57 -13.45 1.72
CA ALA A 108 -9.88 -14.35 0.60
C ALA A 108 -11.13 -13.94 -0.17
N LYS A 109 -12.14 -13.40 0.53
CA LYS A 109 -13.38 -12.94 -0.09
C LYS A 109 -13.35 -11.43 -0.31
N ILE A 110 -14.02 -11.00 -1.37
CA ILE A 110 -14.23 -9.59 -1.69
C ILE A 110 -15.62 -9.21 -1.20
N LEU A 111 -15.71 -8.09 -0.50
CA LEU A 111 -16.99 -7.53 -0.06
C LEU A 111 -17.89 -7.26 -1.28
N HIS A 112 -19.12 -7.71 -1.21
CA HIS A 112 -20.16 -7.39 -2.18
C HIS A 112 -21.42 -6.92 -1.44
N TYR A 113 -22.21 -6.05 -2.05
CA TYR A 113 -23.41 -5.53 -1.42
C TYR A 113 -24.57 -5.36 -2.38
N GLU A 114 -25.77 -5.42 -1.83
CA GLU A 114 -27.01 -5.00 -2.45
C GLU A 114 -27.56 -3.80 -1.65
N LYS A 115 -28.04 -2.76 -2.34
CA LYS A 115 -28.56 -1.55 -1.70
C LYS A 115 -29.89 -1.14 -2.29
N GLN A 116 -30.88 -0.93 -1.41
CA GLN A 116 -32.20 -0.40 -1.74
C GLN A 116 -32.54 0.73 -0.78
N GLY A 117 -32.41 1.99 -1.24
CA GLY A 117 -32.55 3.15 -0.36
C GLY A 117 -31.50 3.11 0.77
N ASP A 118 -31.96 3.18 2.02
CA ASP A 118 -31.12 3.08 3.22
C ASP A 118 -30.95 1.64 3.73
N HIS A 119 -31.50 0.65 3.04
CA HIS A 119 -31.30 -0.75 3.39
C HIS A 119 -30.14 -1.35 2.58
N VAL A 120 -29.18 -1.95 3.27
CA VAL A 120 -27.98 -2.54 2.66
C VAL A 120 -27.82 -3.98 3.14
N ILE A 121 -27.60 -4.90 2.20
CA ILE A 121 -27.21 -6.27 2.50
C ILE A 121 -25.74 -6.41 2.09
N LEU A 122 -24.89 -6.80 3.03
CA LEU A 122 -23.48 -7.09 2.80
C LEU A 122 -23.26 -8.60 2.77
N HIS A 123 -22.54 -9.05 1.75
CA HIS A 123 -22.07 -10.42 1.61
C HIS A 123 -20.57 -10.47 1.85
N ASN A 124 -20.10 -11.62 2.34
CA ASN A 124 -18.70 -11.82 2.69
C ASN A 124 -18.25 -10.86 3.80
N VAL A 125 -19.06 -10.70 4.84
CA VAL A 125 -18.63 -10.03 6.08
C VAL A 125 -17.79 -11.01 6.89
N ARG A 126 -16.52 -10.68 7.15
CA ARG A 126 -15.59 -11.55 7.87
C ARG A 126 -15.98 -11.66 9.35
N ASN A 127 -16.12 -12.89 9.86
CA ASN A 127 -16.51 -13.13 11.26
C ASN A 127 -15.76 -14.34 11.85
N PHE A 128 -14.44 -14.31 11.77
CA PHE A 128 -13.60 -15.42 12.17
C PHE A 128 -13.56 -15.56 13.69
N THR A 129 -13.58 -16.81 14.17
CA THR A 129 -13.37 -17.10 15.59
C THR A 129 -11.91 -17.43 15.84
N TRP A 130 -11.24 -16.61 16.65
CA TRP A 130 -9.82 -16.79 16.94
C TRP A 130 -9.56 -17.55 18.23
N HIS A 131 -8.50 -18.36 18.21
CA HIS A 131 -8.06 -19.14 19.36
C HIS A 131 -6.71 -18.62 19.90
N PRO A 132 -6.40 -18.82 21.20
CA PRO A 132 -5.19 -18.28 21.83
C PRO A 132 -3.86 -18.73 21.20
N ASP A 133 -3.85 -19.83 20.46
CA ASP A 133 -2.67 -20.34 19.74
C ASP A 133 -2.47 -19.68 18.36
N GLY A 134 -3.33 -18.73 18.00
CA GLY A 134 -3.31 -18.03 16.71
C GLY A 134 -4.05 -18.76 15.59
N SER A 135 -4.57 -19.96 15.84
CA SER A 135 -5.48 -20.61 14.90
C SER A 135 -6.85 -19.94 14.90
N TYR A 136 -7.63 -20.16 13.84
CA TYR A 136 -8.95 -19.58 13.69
C TYR A 136 -9.90 -20.49 12.92
N THR A 137 -11.19 -20.34 13.21
CA THR A 137 -12.28 -20.92 12.43
C THR A 137 -12.82 -19.87 11.48
N GLU A 138 -12.71 -20.13 10.18
CA GLU A 138 -13.20 -19.23 9.13
C GLU A 138 -14.73 -19.16 9.12
N HIS A 139 -15.27 -17.95 9.04
CA HIS A 139 -16.69 -17.71 8.85
C HIS A 139 -16.92 -16.41 8.06
N TRP A 140 -17.87 -16.45 7.13
CA TRP A 140 -18.22 -15.33 6.26
C TRP A 140 -19.74 -15.15 6.26
N ASP A 141 -20.19 -14.05 6.82
CA ASP A 141 -21.59 -13.76 7.01
C ASP A 141 -22.20 -13.04 5.80
N THR A 142 -23.53 -13.15 5.70
CA THR A 142 -24.37 -12.16 5.02
C THR A 142 -25.14 -11.39 6.09
N ARG A 143 -25.01 -10.07 6.12
CA ARG A 143 -25.62 -9.20 7.13
C ARG A 143 -26.45 -8.11 6.47
N SER A 144 -27.54 -7.73 7.12
CA SER A 144 -28.44 -6.68 6.65
C SER A 144 -28.40 -5.50 7.63
N PHE A 145 -28.33 -4.30 7.07
CA PHE A 145 -28.20 -3.04 7.81
C PHE A 145 -29.23 -2.03 7.29
N ASP A 146 -29.83 -1.30 8.22
CA ASP A 146 -30.56 -0.06 7.93
C ASP A 146 -29.68 1.11 8.34
N LEU A 147 -29.28 1.92 7.36
CA LEU A 147 -28.38 3.05 7.57
C LEU A 147 -29.01 4.14 8.45
N ASN A 148 -30.34 4.16 8.62
CA ASN A 148 -31.00 5.01 9.62
C ASN A 148 -30.69 4.62 11.06
N GLN A 149 -30.30 3.37 11.28
CA GLN A 149 -30.02 2.82 12.60
C GLN A 149 -28.56 2.98 13.02
N ILE A 150 -27.72 3.64 12.20
CA ILE A 150 -26.36 4.01 12.59
C ILE A 150 -26.43 4.97 13.78
N THR A 151 -25.82 4.58 14.90
CA THR A 151 -25.81 5.34 16.16
C THR A 151 -24.45 5.98 16.45
N GLY A 152 -23.39 5.46 15.84
CA GLY A 152 -22.03 5.92 16.09
C GLY A 152 -21.07 5.50 14.98
N VAL A 153 -19.98 6.25 14.87
CA VAL A 153 -18.83 5.89 14.07
C VAL A 153 -17.60 6.02 14.96
N ASN A 154 -16.71 5.04 14.90
CA ASN A 154 -15.50 4.98 15.70
C ASN A 154 -14.30 4.78 14.78
N ILE A 155 -13.25 5.57 14.97
CA ILE A 155 -11.94 5.26 14.42
C ILE A 155 -11.21 4.35 15.39
N ILE A 156 -10.73 3.22 14.90
CA ILE A 156 -9.93 2.27 15.67
C ILE A 156 -8.51 2.31 15.14
N THR A 157 -7.53 2.50 16.02
CA THR A 157 -6.12 2.45 15.64
C THR A 157 -5.43 1.30 16.34
N SER A 158 -4.70 0.49 15.58
CA SER A 158 -3.91 -0.62 16.10
C SER A 158 -2.42 -0.41 15.88
N TYR A 159 -1.64 -0.37 16.96
CA TYR A 159 -0.20 -0.16 16.92
C TYR A 159 0.54 -1.47 17.15
N TRP A 160 1.39 -1.83 16.19
CA TRP A 160 2.10 -3.11 16.17
C TRP A 160 3.60 -2.95 15.85
N MET A 161 4.03 -1.82 15.30
CA MET A 161 5.44 -1.51 15.05
C MET A 161 5.86 -0.20 15.76
N GLY A 162 5.67 -0.18 17.08
CA GLY A 162 5.92 1.00 17.91
C GLY A 162 4.86 2.11 17.74
N PRO A 163 5.05 3.29 18.35
CA PRO A 163 4.02 4.34 18.40
C PRO A 163 3.85 5.12 17.09
N GLN A 164 4.66 4.84 16.07
CA GLN A 164 4.72 5.65 14.84
C GLN A 164 3.90 5.06 13.68
N ILE A 165 3.52 3.79 13.76
CA ILE A 165 2.80 3.09 12.68
C ILE A 165 1.54 2.48 13.28
N ALA A 166 0.41 3.08 12.94
CA ALA A 166 -0.92 2.59 13.28
C ALA A 166 -1.61 2.02 12.04
N HIS A 167 -2.33 0.93 12.23
CA HIS A 167 -3.36 0.47 11.30
C HIS A 167 -4.69 1.09 11.68
N THR A 168 -5.33 1.78 10.74
CA THR A 168 -6.60 2.50 10.98
C THR A 168 -7.76 1.68 10.45
N LEU A 169 -8.80 1.51 11.27
CA LEU A 169 -10.08 0.89 10.93
C LEU A 169 -11.22 1.85 11.27
N VAL A 170 -12.37 1.65 10.65
CA VAL A 170 -13.57 2.44 10.92
C VAL A 170 -14.72 1.51 11.25
N SER A 171 -15.26 1.66 12.46
CA SER A 171 -16.39 0.86 12.95
C SER A 171 -17.67 1.68 13.01
N PHE A 172 -18.77 1.07 12.60
CA PHE A 172 -20.10 1.65 12.63
C PHE A 172 -20.94 0.91 13.67
N ASP A 173 -21.47 1.67 14.63
CA ASP A 173 -22.41 1.18 15.61
C ASP A 173 -23.84 1.29 15.07
N PHE A 174 -24.65 0.31 15.43
CA PHE A 174 -26.06 0.25 15.05
C PHE A 174 -26.95 0.03 16.27
N THR A 175 -28.21 0.43 16.18
CA THR A 175 -29.16 0.30 17.29
C THR A 175 -29.46 -1.16 17.66
N ASN A 176 -29.64 -2.03 16.66
CA ASN A 176 -30.17 -3.39 16.86
C ASN A 176 -29.30 -4.50 16.26
N THR A 177 -28.10 -4.17 15.77
CA THR A 177 -27.18 -5.13 15.17
C THR A 177 -25.79 -4.96 15.76
N ALA A 178 -24.99 -6.02 15.72
CA ALA A 178 -23.59 -5.92 16.11
C ALA A 178 -22.85 -4.86 15.26
N PRO A 179 -21.83 -4.18 15.81
CA PRO A 179 -21.03 -3.23 15.07
C PRO A 179 -20.36 -3.86 13.84
N LEU A 180 -20.19 -3.05 12.80
CA LEU A 180 -19.52 -3.44 11.57
C LEU A 180 -18.26 -2.61 11.39
N THR A 181 -17.12 -3.26 11.26
CA THR A 181 -15.84 -2.60 11.03
C THR A 181 -15.37 -2.78 9.60
N PHE A 182 -15.05 -1.68 8.94
CA PHE A 182 -14.33 -1.66 7.67
C PHE A 182 -12.83 -1.48 7.91
N SER A 183 -12.04 -2.23 7.15
CA SER A 183 -10.59 -2.06 7.14
C SER A 183 -10.02 -2.18 5.74
N ILE A 184 -9.11 -1.26 5.43
CA ILE A 184 -8.32 -1.28 4.22
C ILE A 184 -7.04 -2.06 4.52
N GLU A 185 -6.90 -3.22 3.90
CA GLU A 185 -5.89 -4.20 4.23
C GLU A 185 -4.95 -4.43 3.05
N ILE A 186 -3.75 -4.91 3.36
CA ILE A 186 -2.93 -5.60 2.36
C ILE A 186 -3.59 -6.94 2.02
N ARG A 187 -3.75 -7.23 0.73
CA ARG A 187 -4.24 -8.52 0.25
C ARG A 187 -3.07 -9.45 -0.01
N LYS A 188 -2.78 -10.33 0.96
CA LYS A 188 -1.67 -11.28 0.91
C LYS A 188 -2.09 -12.59 0.24
N GLU A 189 -1.25 -13.14 -0.63
CA GLU A 189 -1.35 -14.52 -1.08
C GLU A 189 -1.00 -15.50 0.06
N LYS A 190 -1.46 -16.76 -0.03
CA LYS A 190 -1.29 -17.76 1.05
C LYS A 190 0.13 -17.91 1.56
N ASN A 191 1.12 -17.80 0.68
CA ASN A 191 2.53 -17.98 1.02
C ASN A 191 3.27 -16.65 1.26
N GLU A 192 2.55 -15.53 1.33
CA GLU A 192 3.14 -14.23 1.54
C GLU A 192 3.19 -13.82 3.02
N GLU A 193 4.40 -13.52 3.47
CA GLU A 193 4.60 -12.88 4.76
C GLU A 193 4.53 -11.35 4.64
N PHE A 194 4.13 -10.73 5.74
CA PHE A 194 4.14 -9.28 5.89
C PHE A 194 5.57 -8.71 5.72
N SER A 195 5.68 -7.53 5.10
CA SER A 195 6.92 -6.79 4.92
C SER A 195 6.67 -5.29 5.05
N ALA A 196 7.43 -4.64 5.94
CA ALA A 196 7.34 -3.19 6.19
C ALA A 196 7.57 -2.35 4.92
N ILE A 197 8.41 -2.85 4.02
CA ILE A 197 8.76 -2.16 2.77
C ILE A 197 8.03 -2.75 1.55
N GLY A 198 7.37 -3.90 1.67
CA GLY A 198 6.75 -4.60 0.55
C GLY A 198 5.68 -3.75 -0.15
N GLY A 199 4.91 -2.98 0.63
CA GLY A 199 3.90 -2.06 0.11
C GLY A 199 4.46 -0.91 -0.75
N PHE A 200 5.75 -0.57 -0.68
CA PHE A 200 6.34 0.42 -1.61
C PHE A 200 6.61 -0.18 -3.00
N PHE A 201 6.65 -1.51 -3.12
CA PHE A 201 7.14 -2.21 -4.30
C PHE A 201 6.11 -3.15 -4.93
N ARG A 202 4.80 -2.82 -4.86
CA ARG A 202 3.70 -3.61 -5.47
C ARG A 202 3.67 -5.06 -5.00
N LYS A 203 4.02 -5.32 -3.74
CA LYS A 203 3.99 -6.69 -3.21
C LYS A 203 2.57 -7.17 -2.95
N TYR A 204 1.71 -6.29 -2.44
CA TYR A 204 0.35 -6.64 -2.02
C TYR A 204 -0.67 -5.87 -2.83
N GLU A 205 -1.73 -6.53 -3.25
CA GLU A 205 -2.95 -5.86 -3.70
C GLU A 205 -3.67 -5.19 -2.52
N LEU A 206 -4.53 -4.23 -2.84
CA LEU A 206 -5.35 -3.51 -1.87
C LEU A 206 -6.67 -4.27 -1.68
N SER A 207 -7.05 -4.52 -0.42
CA SER A 207 -8.33 -5.12 -0.07
C SER A 207 -9.14 -4.18 0.82
N LEU A 208 -10.46 -4.16 0.64
CA LEU A 208 -11.39 -3.59 1.62
C LEU A 208 -12.18 -4.73 2.24
N VAL A 209 -12.00 -4.92 3.55
CA VAL A 209 -12.68 -5.95 4.34
C VAL A 209 -13.75 -5.29 5.19
N ALA A 210 -14.97 -5.81 5.12
CA ALA A 210 -15.97 -5.60 6.16
C ALA A 210 -15.95 -6.79 7.11
N SER A 211 -15.96 -6.54 8.41
CA SER A 211 -15.81 -7.57 9.43
C SER A 211 -16.70 -7.27 10.63
N ASP A 212 -17.10 -8.33 11.34
CA ASP A 212 -17.55 -8.19 12.72
C ASP A 212 -16.46 -7.49 13.55
N GLU A 213 -16.84 -6.50 14.35
CA GLU A 213 -15.87 -5.78 15.17
C GLU A 213 -15.15 -6.73 16.13
N HIS A 214 -15.84 -7.73 16.69
CA HIS A 214 -15.22 -8.70 17.60
C HIS A 214 -14.10 -9.46 16.91
N ASP A 215 -14.29 -9.97 15.70
CA ASP A 215 -13.24 -10.68 14.94
C ASP A 215 -12.01 -9.77 14.75
N ILE A 216 -12.19 -8.65 14.06
CA ILE A 216 -11.08 -7.87 13.54
C ILE A 216 -10.31 -7.14 14.66
N VAL A 217 -11.00 -6.75 15.75
CA VAL A 217 -10.40 -6.12 16.92
C VAL A 217 -9.76 -7.15 17.83
N TYR A 218 -10.44 -8.25 18.16
CA TYR A 218 -9.91 -9.29 19.05
C TYR A 218 -8.64 -9.92 18.50
N THR A 219 -8.58 -10.15 17.18
CA THR A 219 -7.35 -10.62 16.52
C THR A 219 -6.15 -9.74 16.87
N ARG A 220 -6.35 -8.42 16.87
CA ARG A 220 -5.28 -7.45 17.08
C ARG A 220 -4.93 -7.34 18.56
N SER A 221 -5.91 -7.12 19.42
CA SER A 221 -5.67 -6.91 20.85
C SER A 221 -5.24 -8.18 21.58
N ASN A 222 -5.86 -9.32 21.29
CA ASN A 222 -5.72 -10.54 22.10
C ASN A 222 -4.84 -11.60 21.46
N ILE A 223 -4.86 -11.74 20.13
CA ILE A 223 -4.02 -12.74 19.45
C ILE A 223 -2.65 -12.16 19.12
N ARG A 224 -2.61 -10.98 18.50
CA ARG A 224 -1.38 -10.32 18.07
C ARG A 224 -0.76 -9.41 19.16
N GLN A 225 -1.49 -9.18 20.26
CA GLN A 225 -1.04 -8.35 21.39
C GLN A 225 -0.68 -6.91 20.98
N GLU A 226 -1.42 -6.37 20.00
CA GLU A 226 -1.28 -5.00 19.51
C GLU A 226 -1.96 -4.02 20.48
N GLN A 227 -1.48 -2.78 20.51
CA GLN A 227 -2.14 -1.71 21.27
C GLN A 227 -3.29 -1.13 20.45
N VAL A 228 -4.53 -1.39 20.88
CA VAL A 228 -5.74 -0.94 20.18
C VAL A 228 -6.40 0.20 20.95
N TYR A 229 -6.71 1.27 20.23
CA TYR A 229 -7.41 2.45 20.77
C TYR A 229 -8.66 2.74 19.96
N PHE A 230 -9.73 3.15 20.66
CA PHE A 230 -11.01 3.55 20.08
C PHE A 230 -11.20 5.06 20.23
N PHE A 231 -11.54 5.71 19.12
CA PHE A 231 -11.81 7.14 19.05
C PHE A 231 -13.20 7.38 18.44
N PRO A 232 -14.23 7.58 19.28
CA PRO A 232 -15.55 7.95 18.80
C PRO A 232 -15.49 9.29 18.06
N ILE A 233 -16.06 9.33 16.86
CA ILE A 233 -16.12 10.56 16.06
C ILE A 233 -17.53 11.13 16.09
N ARG A 234 -17.60 12.47 16.14
CA ARG A 234 -18.87 13.20 16.11
C ARG A 234 -19.22 13.52 14.66
N LEU A 235 -19.95 12.60 14.03
CA LEU A 235 -20.54 12.82 12.71
C LEU A 235 -22.05 12.97 12.83
N GLY A 236 -22.63 13.86 12.03
CA GLY A 236 -24.07 13.92 11.87
C GLY A 236 -24.60 12.66 11.17
N GLN A 237 -25.86 12.31 11.38
CA GLN A 237 -26.44 11.09 10.80
C GLN A 237 -26.28 11.03 9.27
N ALA A 238 -26.44 12.16 8.57
CA ALA A 238 -26.25 12.23 7.12
C ALA A 238 -24.79 11.92 6.70
N GLU A 239 -23.80 12.43 7.45
CA GLU A 239 -22.38 12.21 7.18
C GLU A 239 -21.99 10.76 7.47
N SER A 240 -22.49 10.17 8.57
CA SER A 240 -22.26 8.75 8.89
C SER A 240 -22.80 7.84 7.79
N LYS A 241 -24.01 8.11 7.27
CA LYS A 241 -24.56 7.37 6.13
C LYS A 241 -23.71 7.55 4.87
N ALA A 242 -23.31 8.78 4.57
CA ALA A 242 -22.48 9.08 3.41
C ALA A 242 -21.14 8.34 3.48
N LEU A 243 -20.48 8.35 4.65
CA LEU A 243 -19.23 7.63 4.87
C LEU A 243 -19.40 6.12 4.66
N PHE A 244 -20.47 5.53 5.19
CA PHE A 244 -20.76 4.11 4.98
C PHE A 244 -20.91 3.81 3.48
N VAL A 245 -21.65 4.64 2.75
CA VAL A 245 -21.84 4.49 1.30
C VAL A 245 -20.51 4.64 0.53
N GLU A 246 -19.62 5.53 0.95
CA GLU A 246 -18.28 5.64 0.35
C GLU A 246 -17.45 4.36 0.51
N TYR A 247 -17.56 3.65 1.64
CA TYR A 247 -16.98 2.32 1.77
C TYR A 247 -17.56 1.32 0.78
N LEU A 248 -18.87 1.34 0.55
CA LEU A 248 -19.50 0.47 -0.44
C LEU A 248 -19.03 0.78 -1.86
N HIS A 249 -18.96 2.06 -2.24
CA HIS A 249 -18.42 2.48 -3.52
C HIS A 249 -16.96 2.06 -3.69
N LYS A 250 -16.14 2.17 -2.64
CA LYS A 250 -14.75 1.71 -2.66
C LYS A 250 -14.65 0.20 -2.86
N ALA A 251 -15.55 -0.58 -2.24
CA ALA A 251 -15.61 -2.02 -2.44
C ALA A 251 -15.87 -2.38 -3.92
N ASP A 252 -16.86 -1.73 -4.54
CA ASP A 252 -17.18 -1.92 -5.97
C ASP A 252 -16.04 -1.50 -6.89
N GLU A 253 -15.40 -0.37 -6.59
CA GLU A 253 -14.25 0.13 -7.36
C GLU A 253 -13.12 -0.90 -7.35
N LEU A 254 -12.75 -1.41 -6.16
CA LEU A 254 -11.68 -2.39 -6.03
C LEU A 254 -12.06 -3.72 -6.68
N ALA A 255 -13.32 -4.18 -6.55
CA ALA A 255 -13.80 -5.40 -7.18
C ALA A 255 -13.67 -5.35 -8.72
N LYS A 256 -13.94 -4.19 -9.34
CA LYS A 256 -13.85 -3.99 -10.80
C LYS A 256 -12.44 -3.66 -11.27
N HIS A 257 -11.71 -2.90 -10.47
CA HIS A 257 -10.39 -2.37 -10.78
C HIS A 257 -9.43 -2.68 -9.62
N PRO A 258 -8.82 -3.88 -9.61
CA PRO A 258 -7.80 -4.20 -8.61
C PRO A 258 -6.69 -3.16 -8.60
N LYS A 259 -6.24 -2.80 -7.40
CA LYS A 259 -5.17 -1.82 -7.18
C LYS A 259 -4.08 -2.41 -6.31
N TRP A 260 -2.87 -1.94 -6.50
CA TRP A 260 -1.75 -2.20 -5.59
C TRP A 260 -1.93 -1.40 -4.29
N TYR A 261 -1.71 -2.04 -3.15
CA TYR A 261 -1.51 -1.32 -1.90
C TYR A 261 -0.21 -0.51 -1.99
N ASN A 262 -0.22 0.73 -1.51
CA ASN A 262 0.99 1.54 -1.42
C ASN A 262 1.14 2.16 -0.02
N THR A 263 2.26 1.85 0.64
CA THR A 263 2.53 2.32 2.00
C THR A 263 2.51 3.85 2.11
N LEU A 264 2.87 4.59 1.06
CA LEU A 264 2.89 6.05 1.08
C LEU A 264 1.58 6.67 0.58
N THR A 265 0.98 6.13 -0.49
CA THR A 265 -0.08 6.85 -1.24
C THR A 265 -1.45 6.19 -1.20
N SER A 266 -1.56 4.93 -0.80
CA SER A 266 -2.82 4.17 -0.89
C SER A 266 -2.83 3.10 0.19
N ASN A 267 -3.11 3.56 1.42
CA ASN A 267 -3.04 2.78 2.64
C ASN A 267 -4.28 3.02 3.53
N CYS A 268 -4.32 2.36 4.68
CA CYS A 268 -5.42 2.44 5.64
C CYS A 268 -5.65 3.81 6.27
N THR A 269 -4.71 4.75 6.18
CA THR A 269 -4.88 6.11 6.71
C THR A 269 -5.27 7.10 5.62
N THR A 270 -4.51 7.13 4.52
CA THR A 270 -4.75 8.03 3.38
C THR A 270 -6.13 7.83 2.77
N LEU A 271 -6.53 6.57 2.52
CA LEU A 271 -7.83 6.30 1.92
C LEU A 271 -8.99 6.59 2.88
N VAL A 272 -8.82 6.36 4.18
CA VAL A 272 -9.82 6.73 5.18
C VAL A 272 -9.96 8.24 5.26
N PHE A 273 -8.84 8.97 5.29
CA PHE A 273 -8.83 10.42 5.26
C PHE A 273 -9.54 10.97 4.02
N ASP A 274 -9.24 10.45 2.82
CA ASP A 274 -9.89 10.85 1.58
C ASP A 274 -11.41 10.63 1.61
N MET A 275 -11.85 9.47 2.15
CA MET A 275 -13.29 9.16 2.27
C MET A 275 -13.99 10.08 3.27
N VAL A 276 -13.39 10.35 4.43
CA VAL A 276 -13.98 11.28 5.41
C VAL A 276 -14.00 12.70 4.86
N GLN A 277 -12.94 13.13 4.17
CA GLN A 277 -12.87 14.44 3.55
C GLN A 277 -13.92 14.63 2.45
N ALA A 278 -14.27 13.56 1.72
CA ALA A 278 -15.30 13.61 0.67
C ALA A 278 -16.72 13.78 1.22
N VAL A 279 -16.97 13.39 2.48
CA VAL A 279 -18.32 13.41 3.09
C VAL A 279 -18.50 14.49 4.16
N SER A 280 -17.40 15.00 4.72
CA SER A 280 -17.41 16.06 5.72
C SER A 280 -17.76 17.41 5.09
N HIS A 281 -18.60 18.20 5.78
CA HIS A 281 -18.89 19.58 5.39
C HIS A 281 -17.69 20.51 5.63
N ASP A 282 -16.86 20.19 6.62
CA ASP A 282 -15.66 20.94 6.97
C ASP A 282 -14.40 20.31 6.36
N ALA A 283 -13.48 21.16 5.92
CA ALA A 283 -12.16 20.72 5.50
C ALA A 283 -11.38 20.17 6.70
N LEU A 284 -10.91 18.93 6.59
CA LEU A 284 -10.01 18.36 7.57
C LEU A 284 -8.65 19.03 7.45
N PRO A 285 -7.94 19.27 8.58
CA PRO A 285 -6.59 19.79 8.52
C PRO A 285 -5.69 18.79 7.77
N THR A 286 -5.00 19.31 6.75
CA THR A 286 -4.04 18.53 5.94
C THR A 286 -2.63 18.56 6.52
N ASP A 287 -2.43 19.32 7.59
CA ASP A 287 -1.19 19.39 8.33
C ASP A 287 -1.40 18.99 9.79
N TYR A 288 -0.31 18.77 10.52
CA TYR A 288 -0.34 18.20 11.86
C TYR A 288 -0.65 19.22 12.96
N ARG A 289 -0.85 20.50 12.64
CA ARG A 289 -1.03 21.63 13.57
C ARG A 289 -2.47 22.11 13.64
#